data_AF-A0A416G2M6-F1
#
_entry.id   AF-A0A416G2M6-F1
#
_cell.length_a   1.000
_cell.length_b   1.000
_cell.length_c   1.000
_cell.angle_alpha   90.00
_cell.angle_beta   90.00
_cell.angle_gamma   90.00
#
_symmetry.space_group_name_H-M   'P 1'
#
loop_
_entity.id
_entity.type
_entity.pdbx_description
1 polymer ?
#
loop_
_entity_poly.entity_id
_entity_poly.type
_entity_poly.pdbx_seq_one_letter_code
_entity_poly.pdbx_strand_id
1 'polypeptide(L)'
;MTREQILKFFPDATDDQITNILNQSNSEMAREKAKATQYKEKADKADQLQAKIDELEAGNMTELEKANKAVEAANNRIAELEKENAIRGQREAAMSNFNISADQAKTVIKDDGTMDYAELGKIISAKEAASAQAKEQEIANGQANPNGAGADGKDKDEKPDDVKNAESISFGNTATDAKAQNYYVL
;
A
#
# COMPACT_ATOMS: atom_id res chain seq x y z
N MET A 1 -21.14 -78.29 -30.94
CA MET A 1 -20.78 -79.35 -31.90
C MET A 1 -21.70 -80.53 -31.63
N THR A 2 -22.33 -81.11 -32.65
CA THR A 2 -23.25 -82.24 -32.51
C THR A 2 -22.65 -83.50 -33.14
N ARG A 3 -23.18 -84.67 -32.78
CA ARG A 3 -22.77 -85.97 -33.35
C ARG A 3 -22.86 -85.99 -34.88
N GLU A 4 -23.96 -85.46 -35.42
CA GLU A 4 -24.20 -85.33 -36.87
C GLU A 4 -23.17 -84.43 -37.56
N GLN A 5 -22.73 -83.36 -36.88
CA GLN A 5 -21.67 -82.49 -37.40
C GLN A 5 -20.32 -83.22 -37.44
N ILE A 6 -20.00 -84.03 -36.42
CA ILE A 6 -18.75 -84.80 -36.38
C ILE A 6 -18.72 -85.85 -37.49
N LEU A 7 -19.81 -86.62 -37.67
CA LEU A 7 -19.91 -87.62 -38.74
C LEU A 7 -19.82 -86.99 -40.15
N LYS A 8 -20.26 -85.75 -40.32
CA LYS A 8 -20.11 -85.02 -41.59
C LYS A 8 -18.64 -84.72 -41.94
N PHE A 9 -17.79 -84.52 -40.93
CA PHE A 9 -16.36 -84.26 -41.13
C PHE A 9 -15.50 -85.53 -41.04
N PHE A 10 -15.97 -86.53 -40.29
CA PHE A 10 -15.30 -87.79 -40.03
C PHE A 10 -16.31 -88.95 -40.16
N PRO A 11 -16.67 -89.34 -41.41
CA PRO A 11 -17.73 -90.33 -41.66
C PRO A 11 -17.40 -91.73 -41.14
N ASP A 12 -16.11 -92.07 -41.03
CA ASP A 12 -15.63 -93.38 -40.57
C ASP A 12 -15.28 -93.38 -39.06
N ALA A 13 -15.56 -92.30 -38.32
CA ALA A 13 -15.28 -92.23 -36.90
C ALA A 13 -16.17 -93.21 -36.11
N THR A 14 -15.57 -93.95 -35.18
CA THR A 14 -16.33 -94.86 -34.32
C THR A 14 -17.13 -94.10 -33.26
N ASP A 15 -18.17 -94.75 -32.73
CA ASP A 15 -19.01 -94.22 -31.66
C ASP A 15 -18.23 -93.72 -30.44
N ASP A 16 -17.16 -94.43 -30.07
CA ASP A 16 -16.27 -94.05 -28.96
C ASP A 16 -15.42 -92.82 -29.31
N GLN A 17 -14.91 -92.73 -30.55
CA GLN A 17 -14.18 -91.56 -31.03
C GLN A 17 -15.07 -90.32 -31.06
N ILE A 18 -16.32 -90.46 -31.52
CA ILE A 18 -17.29 -89.36 -31.55
C ILE A 18 -17.64 -88.90 -30.13
N THR A 19 -17.84 -89.84 -29.21
CA THR A 19 -18.14 -89.53 -27.80
C THR A 19 -16.98 -88.79 -27.13
N ASN A 20 -15.74 -89.22 -27.37
CA ASN A 20 -14.54 -88.55 -26.84
C ASN A 20 -14.38 -87.12 -27.38
N ILE A 21 -14.59 -86.91 -28.68
CA ILE A 21 -14.54 -85.57 -29.31
C ILE A 21 -15.61 -84.65 -28.72
N LEU A 22 -16.84 -85.14 -28.55
CA LEU A 22 -17.92 -84.35 -27.94
C LEU A 22 -17.60 -83.97 -26.49
N ASN A 23 -17.09 -84.92 -25.70
CA ASN A 23 -16.71 -84.66 -24.31
C ASN A 23 -15.56 -83.66 -24.20
N GLN A 24 -14.54 -83.79 -25.05
CA GLN A 24 -13.44 -82.82 -25.11
C GLN A 24 -13.93 -81.43 -25.52
N SER A 25 -14.76 -81.34 -26.57
CA SER A 25 -15.33 -80.08 -27.05
C SER A 25 -16.20 -79.40 -25.99
N ASN A 26 -17.01 -80.16 -25.25
CA ASN A 26 -17.82 -79.63 -24.15
C ASN A 26 -16.96 -79.14 -22.98
N SER A 27 -15.90 -79.86 -22.63
CA SER A 27 -14.94 -79.46 -21.60
C SER A 27 -14.18 -78.18 -21.99
N GLU A 28 -13.73 -78.08 -23.23
CA GLU A 28 -13.08 -76.86 -23.77
C GLU A 28 -14.05 -75.68 -23.78
N MET A 29 -15.30 -75.88 -24.20
CA MET A 29 -16.33 -74.84 -24.16
C MET A 29 -16.61 -74.35 -22.74
N ALA A 30 -16.67 -75.26 -21.75
CA ALA A 30 -16.85 -74.89 -20.35
C ALA A 30 -15.67 -74.06 -19.82
N ARG A 31 -14.42 -74.46 -20.15
CA ARG A 31 -13.22 -73.70 -19.80
C ARG A 31 -13.20 -72.33 -20.44
N GLU A 32 -13.60 -72.23 -21.70
CA GLU A 32 -13.62 -70.96 -22.42
C GLU A 32 -14.70 -70.01 -21.87
N LYS A 33 -15.88 -70.52 -21.53
CA LYS A 33 -16.92 -69.74 -20.84
C LYS A 33 -16.44 -69.23 -19.48
N ALA A 34 -15.70 -70.06 -18.72
CA ALA A 34 -15.13 -69.65 -17.44
C ALA A 34 -14.08 -68.53 -17.62
N LYS A 35 -13.19 -68.66 -18.60
CA LYS A 35 -12.21 -67.61 -18.95
C LYS A 35 -12.89 -66.33 -19.41
N ALA A 36 -13.89 -66.43 -20.29
CA ALA A 36 -14.65 -65.27 -20.77
C ALA A 36 -15.31 -64.52 -19.61
N THR A 37 -15.89 -65.26 -18.66
CA THR A 37 -16.46 -64.67 -17.43
C THR A 37 -15.39 -63.96 -16.60
N GLN A 38 -14.25 -64.63 -16.37
CA GLN A 38 -13.13 -64.05 -15.63
C GLN A 38 -12.55 -62.80 -16.30
N TYR A 39 -12.42 -62.80 -17.63
CA TYR A 39 -11.93 -61.63 -18.36
C TYR A 39 -12.93 -60.48 -18.32
N LYS A 40 -14.23 -60.78 -18.37
CA LYS A 40 -15.27 -59.78 -18.19
C LYS A 40 -15.18 -59.13 -16.81
N GLU A 41 -15.08 -59.92 -15.74
CA GLU A 41 -14.93 -59.37 -14.37
C GLU A 41 -13.67 -58.53 -14.21
N LYS A 42 -12.55 -58.94 -14.83
CA LYS A 42 -11.31 -58.15 -14.83
C LYS A 42 -11.45 -56.85 -15.61
N ALA A 43 -12.14 -56.88 -16.75
CA ALA A 43 -12.42 -55.68 -17.53
C ALA A 43 -13.30 -54.71 -16.74
N ASP A 44 -14.40 -55.20 -16.16
CA ASP A 44 -15.30 -54.38 -15.34
C ASP A 44 -14.54 -53.74 -14.15
N LYS A 45 -13.62 -54.49 -13.52
CA LYS A 45 -12.77 -53.95 -12.45
C LYS A 45 -11.74 -52.93 -12.96
N ALA A 46 -11.18 -53.12 -14.14
CA ALA A 46 -10.26 -52.17 -14.75
C ALA A 46 -10.98 -50.85 -15.08
N ASP A 47 -12.17 -50.92 -15.65
CA ASP A 47 -13.01 -49.75 -15.96
C ASP A 47 -13.36 -48.97 -14.69
N GLN A 48 -13.71 -49.66 -13.60
CA GLN A 48 -13.96 -49.03 -12.30
C GLN A 48 -12.72 -48.36 -11.71
N LEU A 49 -11.53 -48.96 -11.86
CA LEU A 49 -10.29 -48.35 -11.38
C LEU A 49 -9.91 -47.13 -12.21
N GLN A 50 -10.11 -47.18 -13.53
CA GLN A 50 -9.88 -46.03 -14.42
C GLN A 50 -10.79 -44.86 -14.03
N ALA A 51 -12.09 -45.11 -13.83
CA ALA A 51 -13.02 -44.06 -13.41
C ALA A 51 -12.62 -43.38 -12.10
N LYS A 52 -12.08 -44.13 -11.12
CA LYS A 52 -11.59 -43.57 -9.86
C LYS A 52 -10.31 -42.74 -10.03
N ILE A 53 -9.43 -43.14 -10.95
CA ILE A 53 -8.22 -42.38 -11.27
C ILE A 53 -8.61 -41.05 -11.90
N ASP A 54 -9.50 -41.07 -12.88
CA ASP A 54 -9.96 -39.86 -13.57
C ASP A 54 -10.64 -38.88 -12.60
N GLU A 55 -11.46 -39.38 -11.66
CA GLU A 55 -12.11 -38.56 -10.63
C GLU A 55 -11.07 -37.93 -9.68
N LEU A 56 -10.06 -38.67 -9.24
CA LEU A 56 -8.99 -38.17 -8.38
C LEU A 56 -8.12 -37.13 -9.10
N GLU A 57 -7.76 -37.38 -10.36
CA GLU A 57 -6.99 -36.43 -11.16
C GLU A 57 -7.76 -35.13 -11.39
N ALA A 58 -9.06 -35.22 -11.74
CA ALA A 58 -9.92 -34.05 -11.90
C ALA A 58 -10.08 -33.24 -10.60
N GLY A 59 -10.25 -33.93 -9.46
CA GLY A 59 -10.29 -33.31 -8.13
C GLY A 59 -8.99 -32.58 -7.81
N ASN A 60 -7.84 -33.24 -8.00
CA ASN A 60 -6.52 -32.67 -7.75
C ASN A 60 -6.23 -31.46 -8.67
N MET A 61 -6.61 -31.54 -9.95
CA MET A 61 -6.49 -30.40 -10.87
C MET A 61 -7.30 -29.20 -10.37
N THR A 62 -8.53 -29.43 -9.90
CA THR A 62 -9.39 -28.37 -9.37
C THR A 62 -8.79 -27.72 -8.11
N GLU A 63 -8.21 -28.51 -7.21
CA GLU A 63 -7.54 -28.00 -6.01
C GLU A 63 -6.27 -27.22 -6.36
N LEU A 64 -5.46 -27.72 -7.29
CA LEU A 64 -4.26 -27.05 -7.77
C LEU A 64 -4.56 -25.70 -8.42
N GLU A 65 -5.62 -25.63 -9.25
CA GLU A 65 -6.08 -24.36 -9.84
C GLU A 65 -6.50 -23.34 -8.78
N LYS A 66 -7.22 -23.78 -7.74
CA LYS A 66 -7.59 -22.90 -6.61
C LYS A 66 -6.36 -22.43 -5.84
N ALA A 67 -5.41 -23.32 -5.57
CA ALA A 67 -4.17 -22.98 -4.90
C ALA A 67 -3.34 -21.97 -5.71
N ASN A 68 -3.21 -22.17 -7.02
CA ASN A 68 -2.49 -21.25 -7.90
C ASN A 68 -3.14 -19.86 -7.91
N LYS A 69 -4.48 -19.77 -8.02
CA LYS A 69 -5.19 -18.48 -7.91
C LYS A 69 -4.98 -17.79 -6.57
N ALA A 70 -4.96 -18.54 -5.47
CA ALA A 70 -4.69 -17.99 -4.15
C ALA A 70 -3.25 -17.46 -4.04
N VAL A 71 -2.28 -18.18 -4.61
CA VAL A 71 -0.88 -17.73 -4.68
C VAL A 71 -0.73 -16.47 -5.52
N GLU A 72 -1.37 -16.40 -6.70
CA GLU A 72 -1.38 -15.18 -7.53
C GLU A 72 -1.98 -13.99 -6.79
N ALA A 73 -3.13 -14.17 -6.13
CA ALA A 73 -3.77 -13.12 -5.33
C ALA A 73 -2.87 -12.67 -4.16
N ALA A 74 -2.21 -13.61 -3.48
CA ALA A 74 -1.27 -13.30 -2.41
C ALA A 74 -0.06 -12.51 -2.93
N ASN A 75 0.51 -12.90 -4.07
CA ASN A 75 1.64 -12.21 -4.68
C ASN A 75 1.29 -10.78 -5.12
N ASN A 76 0.11 -10.57 -5.71
CA ASN A 76 -0.37 -9.24 -6.05
C ASN A 76 -0.52 -8.36 -4.79
N ARG A 77 -1.06 -8.94 -3.71
CA ARG A 77 -1.20 -8.23 -2.44
C ARG A 77 0.16 -7.88 -1.81
N ILE A 78 1.14 -8.78 -1.91
CA ILE A 78 2.52 -8.51 -1.47
C ILE A 78 3.11 -7.33 -2.24
N ALA A 79 2.98 -7.33 -3.58
CA ALA A 79 3.51 -6.26 -4.42
C ALA A 79 2.87 -4.88 -4.09
N GLU A 80 1.57 -4.84 -3.82
CA GLU A 80 0.89 -3.61 -3.37
C GLU A 80 1.45 -3.12 -2.03
N LEU A 81 1.59 -4.01 -1.05
CA LEU A 81 2.09 -3.66 0.28
C LEU A 81 3.56 -3.21 0.24
N GLU A 82 4.39 -3.83 -0.60
CA GLU A 82 5.77 -3.41 -0.83
C GLU A 82 5.83 -1.98 -1.39
N LYS A 83 4.98 -1.68 -2.39
CA LYS A 83 4.87 -0.33 -2.95
C LYS A 83 4.41 0.68 -1.90
N GLU A 84 3.36 0.37 -1.13
CA GLU A 84 2.84 1.25 -0.07
C GLU A 84 3.89 1.50 1.02
N ASN A 85 4.64 0.47 1.42
CA ASN A 85 5.72 0.59 2.40
C ASN A 85 6.87 1.46 1.88
N ALA A 86 7.25 1.31 0.60
CA ALA A 86 8.28 2.15 -0.01
C ALA A 86 7.87 3.63 -0.03
N ILE A 87 6.62 3.92 -0.42
CA ILE A 87 6.07 5.28 -0.43
C ILE A 87 6.03 5.86 0.99
N ARG A 88 5.66 5.06 1.98
CA ARG A 88 5.68 5.48 3.39
C ARG A 88 7.09 5.87 3.83
N GLY A 89 8.09 5.05 3.51
CA GLY A 89 9.49 5.36 3.79
C GLY A 89 9.97 6.65 3.09
N GLN A 90 9.55 6.89 1.85
CA GLN A 90 9.83 8.15 1.15
C GLN A 90 9.17 9.35 1.84
N ARG A 91 7.92 9.22 2.31
CA ARG A 91 7.21 10.27 3.07
C ARG A 91 7.90 10.55 4.40
N GLU A 92 8.33 9.51 5.10
CA GLU A 92 9.10 9.64 6.35
C GLU A 92 10.43 10.35 6.13
N ALA A 93 11.16 9.98 5.07
CA ALA A 93 12.39 10.67 4.67
C ALA A 93 12.12 12.14 4.31
N ALA A 94 11.05 12.44 3.58
CA ALA A 94 10.67 13.81 3.24
C ALA A 94 10.33 14.65 4.48
N MET A 95 9.55 14.10 5.42
CA MET A 95 9.24 14.76 6.70
C MET A 95 10.51 15.14 7.45
N SER A 96 11.45 14.20 7.59
CA SER A 96 12.71 14.44 8.31
C SER A 96 13.63 15.41 7.57
N ASN A 97 13.83 15.21 6.26
CA ASN A 97 14.81 15.98 5.48
C ASN A 97 14.36 17.42 5.23
N PHE A 98 13.06 17.65 5.05
CA PHE A 98 12.52 18.99 4.76
C PHE A 98 11.88 19.64 6.00
N ASN A 99 11.80 18.91 7.11
CA ASN A 99 11.15 19.36 8.34
C ASN A 99 9.71 19.87 8.05
N ILE A 100 8.93 19.01 7.38
CA ILE A 100 7.55 19.26 6.95
C ILE A 100 6.61 18.29 7.67
N SER A 101 5.32 18.64 7.75
CA SER A 101 4.33 17.78 8.39
C SER A 101 4.01 16.52 7.55
N ALA A 102 3.35 15.54 8.17
CA ALA A 102 2.90 14.34 7.46
C ALA A 102 1.94 14.64 6.30
N ASP A 103 1.06 15.62 6.46
CA ASP A 103 0.13 16.00 5.41
C ASP A 103 0.83 16.72 4.26
N GLN A 104 1.84 17.55 4.55
CA GLN A 104 2.72 18.14 3.55
C GLN A 104 3.56 17.07 2.83
N ALA A 105 4.07 16.08 3.56
CA ALA A 105 4.82 14.99 2.94
C ALA A 105 3.96 14.14 1.99
N LYS A 106 2.65 14.01 2.23
CA LYS A 106 1.72 13.36 1.29
C LYS A 106 1.51 14.15 0.00
N THR A 107 1.55 15.49 0.06
CA THR A 107 1.44 16.31 -1.16
C THR A 107 2.75 16.35 -1.94
N VAL A 108 3.90 16.27 -1.24
CA VAL A 108 5.23 16.17 -1.83
C VAL A 108 5.51 14.78 -2.41
N ILE A 109 5.13 13.70 -1.73
CA ILE A 109 5.30 12.32 -2.22
C ILE A 109 3.92 11.72 -2.51
N LYS A 110 3.61 11.62 -3.81
CA LYS A 110 2.31 11.14 -4.31
C LYS A 110 2.15 9.63 -4.10
N ASP A 111 0.93 9.14 -4.32
CA ASP A 111 0.58 7.71 -4.15
C ASP A 111 1.19 6.79 -5.22
N ASP A 112 1.79 7.37 -6.28
CA ASP A 112 2.61 6.64 -7.24
C ASP A 112 4.10 6.57 -6.83
N GLY A 113 4.49 7.19 -5.71
CA GLY A 113 5.87 7.26 -5.22
C GLY A 113 6.73 8.32 -5.91
N THR A 114 6.16 9.14 -6.80
CA THR A 114 6.87 10.25 -7.41
C THR A 114 6.85 11.49 -6.52
N MET A 115 7.93 12.26 -6.57
CA MET A 115 8.08 13.49 -5.80
C MET A 115 7.57 14.70 -6.61
N ASP A 116 6.76 15.55 -5.98
CA ASP A 116 6.28 16.82 -6.50
C ASP A 116 7.17 17.97 -5.99
N TYR A 117 8.12 18.37 -6.83
CA TYR A 117 9.03 19.45 -6.53
C TYR A 117 8.35 20.82 -6.47
N ALA A 118 7.27 21.02 -7.20
CA ALA A 118 6.55 22.30 -7.20
C ALA A 118 5.85 22.50 -5.85
N GLU A 119 5.24 21.43 -5.33
CA GLU A 119 4.60 21.46 -4.02
C GLU A 119 5.61 21.60 -2.89
N LEU A 120 6.74 20.88 -2.98
CA LEU A 120 7.86 21.05 -2.06
C LEU A 120 8.36 22.51 -2.04
N GLY A 121 8.54 23.12 -3.22
CA GLY A 121 8.95 24.52 -3.35
C GLY A 121 7.98 25.48 -2.68
N LYS A 122 6.67 25.33 -2.91
CA LYS A 122 5.64 26.15 -2.25
C LYS A 122 5.68 26.02 -0.73
N ILE A 123 5.82 24.80 -0.20
CA ILE A 123 5.89 24.55 1.23
C ILE A 123 7.11 25.24 1.84
N ILE A 124 8.27 25.11 1.20
CA ILE A 124 9.52 25.75 1.66
C ILE A 124 9.38 27.27 1.64
N SER A 125 8.88 27.85 0.54
CA SER A 125 8.66 29.30 0.43
C SER A 125 7.67 29.82 1.47
N ALA A 126 6.57 29.10 1.73
CA ALA A 126 5.61 29.48 2.75
C ALA A 126 6.22 29.44 4.16
N LYS A 127 7.05 28.43 4.45
CA LYS A 127 7.75 28.29 5.73
C LYS A 127 8.80 29.38 5.94
N GLU A 128 9.52 29.73 4.88
CA GLU A 128 10.48 30.84 4.88
C GLU A 128 9.77 32.18 5.16
N ALA A 129 8.68 32.46 4.45
CA ALA A 129 7.87 33.67 4.66
C ALA A 129 7.31 33.75 6.09
N ALA A 130 6.76 32.65 6.62
CA ALA A 130 6.24 32.60 7.98
C ALA A 130 7.35 32.81 9.03
N SER A 131 8.53 32.24 8.81
CA SER A 131 9.68 32.42 9.72
C SER A 131 10.21 33.86 9.69
N ALA A 132 10.24 34.49 8.52
CA ALA A 132 10.61 35.90 8.37
C ALA A 132 9.60 36.82 9.09
N GLN A 133 8.30 36.60 8.89
CA GLN A 133 7.25 37.35 9.56
C GLN A 133 7.27 37.18 11.09
N ALA A 134 7.51 35.95 11.58
CA ALA A 134 7.64 35.70 13.01
C ALA A 134 8.81 36.46 13.62
N LYS A 135 9.98 36.46 12.96
CA LYS A 135 11.14 37.24 13.40
C LYS A 135 10.88 38.75 13.36
N GLU A 136 10.20 39.25 12.33
CA GLU A 136 9.84 40.67 12.24
C GLU A 136 8.91 41.09 13.39
N GLN A 137 7.93 40.27 13.74
CA GLN A 137 7.06 40.50 14.90
C GLN A 137 7.80 40.43 16.23
N GLU A 138 8.73 39.49 16.41
CA GLU A 138 9.58 39.42 17.61
C GLU A 138 10.41 40.69 17.79
N ILE A 139 11.01 41.21 16.72
CA ILE A 139 11.78 42.46 16.75
C ILE A 139 10.87 43.65 17.05
N ALA A 140 9.70 43.74 16.40
CA ALA A 140 8.74 44.82 16.60
C ALA A 140 8.22 44.86 18.05
N ASN A 141 7.95 43.69 18.65
CA ASN A 141 7.48 43.58 20.04
C ASN A 141 8.60 43.83 21.07
N GLY A 142 9.86 43.56 20.71
CA GLY A 142 11.03 43.73 21.59
C GLY A 142 11.64 45.14 21.60
N GLN A 143 11.27 46.01 20.66
CA GLN A 143 11.76 47.39 20.65
C GLN A 143 11.02 48.25 21.69
N ALA A 144 11.79 48.95 22.55
CA ALA A 144 11.26 50.07 23.31
C ALA A 144 10.75 51.13 22.33
N ASN A 145 9.49 51.55 22.50
CA ASN A 145 8.90 52.59 21.66
C ASN A 145 9.81 53.83 21.71
N PRO A 146 10.33 54.34 20.57
CA PRO A 146 11.25 55.49 20.56
C PRO A 146 10.62 56.76 21.16
N ASN A 147 9.31 56.78 21.36
CA ASN A 147 8.59 57.86 22.04
C ASN A 147 8.53 57.70 23.57
N GLY A 148 9.37 56.88 24.19
CA GLY A 148 9.61 56.87 25.64
C GLY A 148 8.47 56.35 26.51
N ALA A 149 7.34 55.94 25.95
CA ALA A 149 6.20 55.43 26.71
C ALA A 149 6.35 53.93 27.05
N GLY A 150 7.42 53.57 27.77
CA GLY A 150 7.43 52.38 28.61
C GLY A 150 6.75 52.73 29.92
N ALA A 151 5.43 52.71 29.97
CA ALA A 151 4.68 53.03 31.18
C ALA A 151 3.85 51.82 31.64
N ASP A 152 4.53 50.91 32.31
CA ASP A 152 3.89 50.02 33.28
C ASP A 152 3.56 50.86 34.53
N GLY A 153 2.42 51.55 34.46
CA GLY A 153 1.54 51.74 35.61
C GLY A 153 2.00 52.52 36.85
N LYS A 154 2.79 53.60 36.76
CA LYS A 154 2.89 54.57 37.88
C LYS A 154 2.87 56.02 37.40
N ASP A 155 1.94 56.78 38.00
CA ASP A 155 1.65 58.21 37.85
C ASP A 155 1.61 58.82 36.45
N LYS A 156 0.39 59.00 35.93
CA LYS A 156 0.12 59.72 34.67
C LYS A 156 0.27 61.24 34.79
N ASP A 157 0.56 61.76 35.99
CA ASP A 157 0.58 63.20 36.26
C ASP A 157 1.98 63.76 36.57
N GLU A 158 3.00 62.91 36.75
CA GLU A 158 4.38 63.38 36.89
C GLU A 158 5.11 63.34 35.55
N LYS A 159 5.33 64.53 34.98
CA LYS A 159 6.26 64.70 33.85
C LYS A 159 7.66 64.20 34.26
N PRO A 160 8.41 63.54 33.36
CA PRO A 160 9.77 63.11 33.66
C PRO A 160 10.69 64.30 33.95
N ASP A 161 11.75 64.05 34.71
CA ASP A 161 12.60 65.11 35.29
C ASP A 161 13.28 66.00 34.24
N ASP A 162 13.56 65.45 33.06
CA ASP A 162 14.06 66.20 31.91
C ASP A 162 13.04 67.24 31.39
N VAL A 163 11.77 66.86 31.32
CA VAL A 163 10.65 67.75 30.95
C VAL A 163 10.41 68.78 32.05
N LYS A 164 10.43 68.39 33.33
CA LYS A 164 10.35 69.31 34.47
C LYS A 164 11.51 70.33 34.44
N ASN A 165 12.72 69.86 34.15
CA ASN A 165 13.90 70.71 34.04
C ASN A 165 13.81 71.65 32.84
N ALA A 166 13.38 71.18 31.67
CA ALA A 166 13.19 72.03 30.49
C ALA A 166 12.14 73.13 30.71
N GLU A 167 11.03 72.84 31.39
CA GLU A 167 10.00 73.83 31.74
C GLU A 167 10.51 74.86 32.78
N SER A 168 11.51 74.51 33.58
CA SER A 168 12.15 75.44 34.52
C SER A 168 13.19 76.37 33.87
N ILE A 169 13.60 76.08 32.62
CA ILE A 169 14.53 76.94 31.88
C ILE A 169 13.76 78.14 31.31
N SER A 170 13.84 79.27 32.02
CA SER A 170 13.35 80.56 31.53
C SER A 170 14.36 81.19 30.56
N PHE A 171 14.05 81.24 29.27
CA PHE A 171 14.85 81.97 28.29
C PHE A 171 14.47 83.44 28.25
N GLY A 172 15.37 84.30 28.74
CA GLY A 172 15.25 85.74 28.65
C GLY A 172 14.19 86.29 29.62
N ASN A 173 14.65 86.92 30.69
CA ASN A 173 13.78 87.82 31.44
C ASN A 173 13.35 88.94 30.47
N THR A 174 12.04 89.14 30.23
CA THR A 174 11.58 90.37 29.60
C THR A 174 12.03 91.50 30.51
N ALA A 175 12.98 92.31 30.03
CA ALA A 175 13.47 93.46 30.79
C ALA A 175 12.26 94.28 31.27
N THR A 176 12.10 94.41 32.58
CA THR A 176 11.00 95.15 33.22
C THR A 176 11.17 96.67 33.06
N ASP A 177 12.22 97.13 32.40
CA ASP A 177 12.50 98.54 32.15
C ASP A 177 12.79 98.82 30.68
N ALA A 178 12.00 99.73 30.10
CA ALA A 178 12.06 100.20 28.72
C ALA A 178 13.32 101.02 28.37
N LYS A 179 14.41 100.93 29.14
CA LYS A 179 15.63 101.74 28.96
C LYS A 179 16.86 100.98 28.46
N ALA A 180 16.79 99.67 28.26
CA ALA A 180 17.91 98.86 27.75
C ALA A 180 17.79 98.46 26.27
N GLN A 181 16.73 98.89 25.57
CA GLN A 181 16.55 98.65 24.15
C GLN A 181 17.07 99.87 23.38
N ASN A 182 18.06 99.66 22.50
CA ASN A 182 18.68 100.62 21.56
C ASN A 182 20.01 101.27 22.01
N TYR A 183 21.09 100.48 21.98
CA TYR A 183 22.40 101.01 21.63
C TYR A 183 22.99 100.23 20.46
N TYR A 184 22.39 100.42 19.28
CA TYR A 184 23.11 100.38 18.00
C TYR A 184 22.37 101.31 17.04
N VAL A 185 22.88 102.55 16.94
CA VAL A 185 22.58 103.44 15.83
C VAL A 185 23.79 103.38 14.90
N LEU A 186 23.57 102.75 13.75
CA LEU A 186 24.35 102.69 12.50
C LEU A 186 25.87 102.50 12.61
#